data_AF-A0AAD7UTY4-F1
#
_entry.id   AF-A0AAD7UTY4-F1
#
_cell.length_a   1.000
_cell.length_b   1.000
_cell.length_c   1.000
_cell.angle_alpha   90.00
_cell.angle_beta   90.00
_cell.angle_gamma   90.00
#
_symmetry.space_group_name_H-M   'P 1'
#
loop_
_entity.id
_entity.type
_entity.pdbx_description
1 polymer ?
#
loop_
_entity_poly.entity_id
_entity_poly.type
_entity_poly.pdbx_seq_one_letter_code
_entity_poly.pdbx_strand_id
1 'polypeptide(L)'
;MVVTPFQSITALLSRLSLQGSNASNNTQQQQRNERQSTAAIDTMPVTQCGSITTRLSRLSLQETKAKRHMKRPSPTDPGTKGRVNKPKRSKLKPSVQAKALQRRLDRAFTQRMYVVSRVQKNDHHIEFHVLGSTGNHYTVHITNKMRCDCYDYQYKRLHCKHLLLVLARVLHVEKGSPAYAKLSLTDDELEQVFANCVPDPDVMV
;
A
#
# COMPACT_ATOMS: atom_id res chain seq x y z
N MET A 1 -58.87 -9.05 -15.21
CA MET A 1 -59.60 -8.10 -16.08
C MET A 1 -60.31 -7.12 -15.16
N VAL A 2 -59.77 -5.89 -15.01
CA VAL A 2 -60.35 -4.59 -15.43
C VAL A 2 -61.71 -4.35 -14.72
N VAL A 3 -62.02 -3.26 -14.02
CA VAL A 3 -61.95 -1.84 -14.42
C VAL A 3 -62.08 -0.92 -13.18
N THR A 4 -61.59 0.30 -13.36
CA THR A 4 -61.50 1.52 -12.53
C THR A 4 -62.82 2.12 -12.01
N PRO A 5 -62.72 3.20 -11.21
CA PRO A 5 -63.33 4.49 -11.60
C PRO A 5 -62.26 5.61 -11.58
N PHE A 6 -62.00 6.41 -12.63
CA PHE A 6 -62.81 7.45 -13.30
C PHE A 6 -63.32 8.53 -12.32
N GLN A 7 -62.51 9.56 -12.08
CA GLN A 7 -62.65 10.95 -12.60
C GLN A 7 -63.30 11.88 -11.55
N SER A 8 -62.99 13.17 -11.38
CA SER A 8 -61.99 14.14 -11.89
C SER A 8 -62.27 15.48 -11.15
N ILE A 9 -61.50 16.54 -11.47
CA ILE A 9 -61.85 17.99 -11.41
C ILE A 9 -61.40 18.72 -10.12
N THR A 10 -60.14 19.19 -10.07
CA THR A 10 -59.67 20.58 -10.35
C THR A 10 -60.19 21.68 -9.41
N ALA A 11 -59.26 22.38 -8.74
CA ALA A 11 -59.34 23.82 -8.51
C ALA A 11 -58.00 24.42 -8.00
N LEU A 12 -57.49 25.38 -8.79
CA LEU A 12 -56.89 26.67 -8.39
C LEU A 12 -55.60 26.67 -7.54
N LEU A 13 -54.42 26.86 -8.16
CA LEU A 13 -53.77 28.15 -8.50
C LEU A 13 -53.75 29.20 -7.38
N SER A 14 -52.56 29.42 -6.83
CA SER A 14 -52.16 30.70 -6.22
C SER A 14 -50.65 30.88 -6.41
N ARG A 15 -50.32 31.71 -7.41
CA ARG A 15 -49.01 32.35 -7.58
C ARG A 15 -48.80 33.32 -6.42
N LEU A 16 -47.58 33.37 -5.87
CA LEU A 16 -46.96 34.63 -5.46
C LEU A 16 -45.43 34.46 -5.46
N SER A 17 -44.83 35.27 -6.32
CA SER A 17 -43.42 35.59 -6.43
C SER A 17 -42.94 36.35 -5.18
N LEU A 18 -41.68 36.18 -4.78
CA LEU A 18 -40.70 37.26 -4.62
C LEU A 18 -39.35 36.74 -4.05
N GLN A 19 -38.33 36.87 -4.89
CA GLN A 19 -36.96 37.36 -4.62
C GLN A 19 -36.28 37.07 -3.27
N GLY A 20 -35.12 36.41 -3.37
CA GLY A 20 -34.11 36.34 -2.32
C GLY A 20 -32.76 35.96 -2.93
N SER A 21 -32.08 36.96 -3.48
CA SER A 21 -30.69 36.93 -3.93
C SER A 21 -29.75 36.45 -2.82
N ASN A 22 -28.86 35.51 -3.09
CA ASN A 22 -27.55 35.44 -2.43
C ASN A 22 -26.55 34.79 -3.39
N ALA A 23 -25.99 35.66 -4.21
CA ALA A 23 -24.78 35.42 -4.98
C ALA A 23 -23.59 35.19 -4.03
N SER A 24 -22.68 34.35 -4.50
CA SER A 24 -21.22 34.53 -4.44
C SER A 24 -20.61 34.86 -3.08
N ASN A 25 -19.72 33.98 -2.59
CA ASN A 25 -18.37 34.33 -2.11
C ASN A 25 -17.70 33.13 -1.42
N ASN A 26 -17.20 32.15 -2.18
CA ASN A 26 -16.13 31.29 -1.65
C ASN A 26 -15.20 30.69 -2.72
N THR A 27 -14.83 31.48 -3.72
CA THR A 27 -13.92 31.05 -4.80
C THR A 27 -12.74 32.03 -4.98
N GLN A 28 -12.34 32.74 -3.92
CA GLN A 28 -11.22 33.70 -3.97
C GLN A 28 -10.14 33.51 -2.89
N GLN A 29 -10.15 32.43 -2.10
CA GLN A 29 -9.11 32.19 -1.10
C GLN A 29 -7.99 31.22 -1.53
N GLN A 30 -8.05 30.63 -2.73
CA GLN A 30 -7.02 29.70 -3.24
C GLN A 30 -6.02 30.31 -4.25
N GLN A 31 -6.13 31.58 -4.63
CA GLN A 31 -5.24 32.19 -5.66
C GLN A 31 -4.23 33.24 -5.12
N ARG A 32 -3.98 33.28 -3.80
CA ARG A 32 -3.05 34.24 -3.19
C ARG A 32 -1.68 33.66 -2.78
N ASN A 33 -1.49 32.34 -2.86
CA ASN A 33 -0.20 31.70 -2.50
C ASN A 33 0.69 31.33 -3.69
N GLU A 34 0.33 31.68 -4.92
CA GLU A 34 1.13 31.37 -6.12
C GLU A 34 1.83 32.59 -6.75
N ARG A 35 1.82 33.76 -6.09
CA ARG A 35 2.38 35.02 -6.64
C ARG A 35 3.65 35.54 -5.95
N GLN A 36 4.47 34.68 -5.35
CA GLN A 36 5.77 35.08 -4.77
C GLN A 36 7.00 34.30 -5.27
N SER A 37 6.93 33.64 -6.43
CA SER A 37 8.11 32.99 -7.00
C SER A 37 8.16 33.03 -8.53
N THR A 38 8.10 34.22 -9.12
CA THR A 38 8.53 34.43 -10.53
C THR A 38 9.10 35.83 -10.72
N ALA A 39 10.40 35.88 -11.03
CA ALA A 39 11.09 36.78 -11.96
C ALA A 39 12.35 37.45 -11.37
N ALA A 40 13.52 36.88 -11.70
CA ALA A 40 14.64 37.64 -12.25
C ALA A 40 15.47 36.68 -13.12
N ILE A 41 15.47 36.98 -14.42
CA ILE A 41 16.24 36.35 -15.48
C ILE A 41 17.40 37.31 -15.76
N ASP A 42 18.64 36.81 -15.85
CA ASP A 42 19.68 37.46 -16.65
C ASP A 42 20.69 36.42 -17.19
N THR A 43 20.50 36.11 -18.47
CA THR A 43 21.44 36.13 -19.61
C THR A 43 22.87 35.54 -19.49
N MET A 44 23.19 34.68 -20.47
CA MET A 44 24.36 33.81 -20.70
C MET A 44 25.63 34.57 -21.21
N PRO A 45 26.83 33.93 -21.33
CA PRO A 45 27.16 33.19 -22.56
C PRO A 45 28.09 31.95 -22.41
N VAL A 46 28.13 31.19 -23.52
CA VAL A 46 28.87 29.97 -23.89
C VAL A 46 30.39 30.21 -24.10
N THR A 47 31.26 29.20 -23.88
CA THR A 47 32.32 28.69 -24.82
C THR A 47 33.40 27.80 -24.15
N GLN A 48 33.37 26.49 -24.48
CA GLN A 48 34.41 25.54 -24.96
C GLN A 48 35.79 25.28 -24.28
N CYS A 49 36.05 23.96 -24.12
CA CYS A 49 37.21 23.07 -24.42
C CYS A 49 38.68 23.33 -24.00
N GLY A 50 39.29 22.23 -23.50
CA GLY A 50 40.73 21.89 -23.55
C GLY A 50 41.08 20.85 -22.46
N SER A 51 41.08 19.53 -22.71
CA SER A 51 42.17 18.68 -23.24
C SER A 51 43.38 18.51 -22.30
N ILE A 52 43.66 17.27 -21.87
CA ILE A 52 44.96 16.60 -21.58
C ILE A 52 44.57 15.19 -21.02
N THR A 53 44.49 14.13 -21.84
CA THR A 53 45.53 13.10 -22.09
C THR A 53 46.19 12.63 -20.77
N THR A 54 46.24 11.38 -20.32
CA THR A 54 46.59 10.06 -20.85
C THR A 54 46.51 9.17 -19.56
N ARG A 55 46.20 7.88 -19.47
CA ARG A 55 46.84 6.72 -20.10
C ARG A 55 46.20 5.47 -19.47
N LEU A 56 45.96 4.49 -20.32
CA LEU A 56 45.53 3.12 -20.04
C LEU A 56 46.52 2.35 -19.15
N SER A 57 46.04 1.18 -18.69
CA SER A 57 46.72 0.03 -18.08
C SER A 57 46.85 0.11 -16.54
N ARG A 58 46.50 -0.91 -15.78
CA ARG A 58 46.92 -2.30 -15.90
C ARG A 58 45.94 -3.26 -15.23
N LEU A 59 45.70 -4.36 -15.91
CA LEU A 59 45.38 -5.65 -15.32
C LEU A 59 46.33 -5.95 -14.15
N SER A 60 45.78 -6.36 -13.00
CA SER A 60 46.49 -7.24 -12.09
C SER A 60 45.51 -8.27 -11.56
N LEU A 61 45.45 -9.39 -12.29
CA LEU A 61 45.30 -10.70 -11.68
C LEU A 61 46.34 -10.80 -10.56
N GLN A 62 45.91 -11.01 -9.32
CA GLN A 62 46.74 -11.64 -8.31
C GLN A 62 45.95 -12.81 -7.75
N GLU A 63 46.21 -13.95 -8.38
CA GLU A 63 46.03 -15.27 -7.84
C GLU A 63 46.69 -15.35 -6.46
N THR A 64 45.90 -15.66 -5.44
CA THR A 64 46.43 -16.30 -4.24
C THR A 64 45.84 -17.70 -4.13
N LYS A 65 46.72 -18.62 -4.52
CA LYS A 65 46.70 -20.07 -4.45
C LYS A 65 46.37 -20.54 -3.02
N ALA A 66 45.15 -21.03 -2.77
CA ALA A 66 44.81 -21.76 -1.55
C ALA A 66 44.28 -23.16 -1.89
N LYS A 67 45.21 -24.10 -1.76
CA LYS A 67 45.17 -25.55 -1.83
C LYS A 67 43.78 -26.22 -1.68
N ARG A 68 43.42 -26.96 -2.73
CA ARG A 68 42.44 -28.05 -2.73
C ARG A 68 42.88 -29.12 -1.71
N HIS A 69 42.08 -29.38 -0.69
CA HIS A 69 42.18 -30.62 0.08
C HIS A 69 41.05 -31.55 -0.36
N MET A 70 41.40 -32.47 -1.25
CA MET A 70 40.59 -33.61 -1.65
C MET A 70 40.48 -34.55 -0.45
N LYS A 71 39.30 -34.63 0.17
CA LYS A 71 39.01 -35.66 1.16
C LYS A 71 38.70 -36.96 0.40
N ARG A 72 39.65 -37.91 0.43
CA ARG A 72 39.44 -39.28 -0.07
C ARG A 72 38.36 -39.98 0.79
N PRO A 73 37.41 -40.72 0.19
CA PRO A 73 36.52 -41.60 0.92
C PRO A 73 37.26 -42.90 1.30
N SER A 74 37.07 -43.37 2.53
CA SER A 74 37.51 -44.69 3.01
C SER A 74 36.32 -45.68 3.04
N PRO A 75 36.58 -47.00 3.02
CA PRO A 75 35.61 -48.01 2.60
C PRO A 75 34.70 -48.54 3.73
N THR A 76 33.62 -49.15 3.24
CA THR A 76 32.53 -49.97 3.82
C THR A 76 32.72 -50.66 5.18
N ASP A 77 31.66 -50.61 5.99
CA ASP A 77 31.20 -51.72 6.84
C ASP A 77 29.69 -51.95 6.61
N PRO A 78 29.23 -53.20 6.37
CA PRO A 78 27.80 -53.53 6.26
C PRO A 78 27.25 -53.99 7.62
N GLY A 79 26.25 -53.27 8.16
CA GLY A 79 25.70 -53.58 9.48
C GLY A 79 24.29 -53.03 9.71
N THR A 80 23.30 -53.74 9.15
CA THR A 80 22.00 -54.11 9.76
C THR A 80 21.26 -53.09 10.66
N LYS A 81 20.05 -52.69 10.23
CA LYS A 81 18.73 -52.97 10.85
C LYS A 81 17.72 -51.86 10.50
N GLY A 82 16.61 -52.29 9.91
CA GLY A 82 15.54 -51.44 9.40
C GLY A 82 14.95 -50.53 10.46
N ARG A 83 14.96 -49.22 10.16
CA ARG A 83 14.24 -48.21 10.92
C ARG A 83 12.88 -48.00 10.27
N VAL A 84 11.83 -48.39 10.98
CA VAL A 84 10.43 -48.09 10.64
C VAL A 84 10.31 -46.58 10.38
N ASN A 85 10.00 -46.21 9.13
CA ASN A 85 9.77 -44.85 8.71
C ASN A 85 8.43 -44.36 9.26
N LYS A 86 8.44 -43.80 10.49
CA LYS A 86 7.38 -42.87 10.88
C LYS A 86 7.45 -41.68 9.92
N PRO A 87 6.34 -41.24 9.29
CA PRO A 87 6.37 -40.04 8.45
C PRO A 87 6.78 -38.87 9.34
N LYS A 88 8.03 -38.43 9.21
CA LYS A 88 8.49 -37.17 9.78
C LYS A 88 7.66 -36.11 9.08
N ARG A 89 6.62 -35.64 9.76
CA ARG A 89 5.89 -34.41 9.41
C ARG A 89 6.96 -33.32 9.34
N SER A 90 7.46 -33.06 8.14
CA SER A 90 8.51 -32.08 7.91
C SER A 90 7.88 -30.75 8.28
N LYS A 91 8.27 -30.20 9.42
CA LYS A 91 7.92 -28.82 9.77
C LYS A 91 8.59 -27.96 8.71
N LEU A 92 7.88 -27.63 7.63
CA LEU A 92 8.37 -26.70 6.62
C LEU A 92 8.71 -25.41 7.37
N LYS A 93 10.00 -25.06 7.39
CA LYS A 93 10.43 -23.81 8.00
C LYS A 93 9.80 -22.68 7.19
N PRO A 94 9.10 -21.72 7.82
CA PRO A 94 8.55 -20.58 7.10
C PRO A 94 9.67 -19.87 6.34
N SER A 95 9.36 -19.42 5.12
CA SER A 95 10.31 -18.66 4.30
C SER A 95 10.81 -17.44 5.08
N VAL A 96 12.04 -17.00 4.78
CA VAL A 96 12.63 -15.82 5.44
C VAL A 96 11.74 -14.59 5.29
N GLN A 97 11.08 -14.46 4.13
CA GLN A 97 10.13 -13.39 3.83
C GLN A 97 8.87 -13.47 4.70
N ALA A 98 8.29 -14.66 4.88
CA ALA A 98 7.11 -14.85 5.73
C ALA A 98 7.39 -14.44 7.18
N LYS A 99 8.57 -14.77 7.71
CA LYS A 99 8.98 -14.35 9.06
C LYS A 99 9.16 -12.83 9.17
N ALA A 100 9.74 -12.20 8.14
CA ALA A 100 9.92 -10.76 8.12
C ALA A 100 8.58 -10.03 8.09
N LEU A 101 7.61 -10.53 7.31
CA LEU A 101 6.25 -10.01 7.26
C LEU A 101 5.55 -10.17 8.61
N GLN A 102 5.64 -11.35 9.24
CA GLN A 102 5.04 -11.61 10.53
C GLN A 102 5.57 -10.67 11.61
N ARG A 103 6.89 -10.42 11.65
CA ARG A 103 7.48 -9.41 12.54
C ARG A 103 6.94 -8.00 12.33
N ARG A 104 6.60 -7.63 11.09
CA ARG A 104 6.00 -6.31 10.78
C ARG A 104 4.55 -6.26 11.22
N LEU A 105 3.82 -7.36 11.03
CA LEU A 105 2.44 -7.53 11.47
C LEU A 105 2.34 -7.45 13.00
N ASP A 106 3.23 -8.15 13.72
CA ASP A 106 3.31 -8.10 15.18
C ASP A 106 3.54 -6.66 15.67
N ARG A 107 4.46 -5.92 15.02
CA ARG A 107 4.70 -4.50 15.34
C ARG A 107 3.47 -3.63 15.09
N ALA A 108 2.71 -3.91 14.02
CA ALA A 108 1.50 -3.17 13.71
C ALA A 108 0.43 -3.35 14.81
N PHE A 109 0.35 -4.54 15.41
CA PHE A 109 -0.59 -4.82 16.50
C PHE A 109 -0.12 -4.33 17.88
N THR A 110 1.18 -4.43 18.17
CA THR A 110 1.74 -4.03 19.47
C THR A 110 1.78 -2.52 19.63
N GLN A 111 2.04 -1.78 18.55
CA GLN A 111 2.04 -0.32 18.60
C GLN A 111 0.62 0.23 18.67
N ARG A 112 0.42 1.27 19.49
CA ARG A 112 -0.85 2.00 19.58
C ARG A 112 -1.03 2.84 18.31
N MET A 113 -1.72 2.27 17.33
CA MET A 113 -2.08 2.93 16.07
C MET A 113 -3.57 2.74 15.83
N TYR A 114 -4.20 3.74 15.22
CA TYR A 114 -5.64 3.79 15.01
C TYR A 114 -5.95 4.19 13.57
N VAL A 115 -7.04 3.66 13.04
CA VAL A 115 -7.62 4.15 11.79
C VAL A 115 -8.66 5.19 12.19
N VAL A 116 -8.50 6.41 11.67
CA VAL A 116 -9.28 7.59 12.07
C VAL A 116 -10.52 7.74 11.20
N SER A 117 -10.34 7.62 9.89
CA SER A 117 -11.44 7.76 8.93
C SER A 117 -11.21 6.91 7.70
N ARG A 118 -12.33 6.57 7.06
CA ARG A 118 -12.41 5.85 5.81
C ARG A 118 -13.14 6.73 4.80
N VAL A 119 -12.59 6.85 3.60
CA VAL A 119 -13.19 7.60 2.50
C VAL A 119 -13.22 6.69 1.28
N GLN A 120 -14.41 6.23 0.90
CA GLN A 120 -14.60 5.49 -0.34
C GLN A 120 -14.65 6.48 -1.50
N LYS A 121 -13.69 6.38 -2.43
CA LYS A 121 -13.64 7.24 -3.63
C LYS A 121 -14.34 6.60 -4.82
N ASN A 122 -14.05 5.32 -5.06
CA ASN A 122 -14.62 4.51 -6.14
C ASN A 122 -14.87 3.09 -5.60
N ASP A 123 -15.53 2.24 -6.39
CA ASP A 123 -15.78 0.83 -6.04
C ASP A 123 -14.48 0.06 -5.79
N HIS A 124 -13.41 0.39 -6.53
CA HIS A 124 -12.08 -0.20 -6.40
C HIS A 124 -11.06 0.73 -5.70
N HIS A 125 -11.51 1.78 -5.00
CA HIS A 125 -10.61 2.72 -4.33
C HIS A 125 -11.16 3.17 -2.99
N ILE A 126 -10.50 2.75 -1.92
CA ILE A 126 -10.77 3.20 -0.55
C ILE A 126 -9.53 3.83 0.05
N GLU A 127 -9.70 4.99 0.67
CA GLU A 127 -8.67 5.71 1.39
C GLU A 127 -8.89 5.59 2.89
N PHE A 128 -7.80 5.36 3.61
CA PHE A 128 -7.81 5.24 5.06
C PHE A 128 -6.82 6.25 5.65
N HIS A 129 -7.28 7.01 6.63
CA HIS A 129 -6.42 7.87 7.41
C HIS A 129 -6.00 7.13 8.68
N VAL A 130 -4.70 6.94 8.86
CA VAL A 130 -4.13 6.16 9.95
C VAL A 130 -3.30 7.07 10.85
N LEU A 131 -3.59 7.05 12.14
CA LEU A 131 -2.80 7.70 13.18
C LEU A 131 -1.70 6.74 13.66
N GLY A 132 -0.45 7.15 13.47
CA GLY A 132 0.73 6.41 13.90
C GLY A 132 0.98 6.54 15.41
N SER A 133 1.89 5.72 15.94
CA SER A 133 2.24 5.70 17.38
C SER A 133 2.73 7.03 17.95
N THR A 134 3.25 7.91 17.09
CA THR A 134 3.77 9.24 17.46
C THR A 134 2.70 10.33 17.34
N GLY A 135 1.50 10.00 16.83
CA GLY A 135 0.46 10.99 16.52
C GLY A 135 0.52 11.57 15.11
N ASN A 136 1.43 11.09 14.25
CA ASN A 136 1.46 11.49 12.84
C ASN A 136 0.32 10.81 12.07
N HIS A 137 -0.31 11.56 11.17
CA HIS A 137 -1.32 11.04 10.25
C HIS A 137 -0.66 10.57 8.96
N TYR A 138 -1.03 9.38 8.51
CA TYR A 138 -0.61 8.80 7.24
C TYR A 138 -1.84 8.38 6.44
N THR A 139 -1.81 8.65 5.15
CA THR A 139 -2.86 8.17 4.23
C THR A 139 -2.45 6.81 3.66
N VAL A 140 -3.39 5.89 3.63
CA VAL A 140 -3.26 4.56 3.03
C VAL A 140 -4.30 4.44 1.94
N HIS A 141 -3.88 4.14 0.72
CA HIS A 141 -4.75 3.92 -0.42
C HIS A 141 -4.81 2.44 -0.71
N ILE A 142 -6.02 1.87 -0.64
CA ILE A 142 -6.29 0.50 -1.03
C ILE A 142 -7.01 0.53 -2.38
N THR A 143 -6.23 0.17 -3.40
CA THR A 143 -6.62 0.06 -4.81
C THR A 143 -5.96 -1.21 -5.37
N ASN A 144 -6.01 -1.44 -6.68
CA ASN A 144 -5.21 -2.47 -7.36
C ASN A 144 -3.73 -2.45 -6.97
N LYS A 145 -3.18 -1.28 -6.60
CA LYS A 145 -1.83 -1.16 -6.02
C LYS A 145 -1.91 -0.41 -4.70
N MET A 146 -1.72 -1.13 -3.60
CA MET A 146 -1.74 -0.54 -2.27
C MET A 146 -0.59 0.44 -2.08
N ARG A 147 -0.88 1.65 -1.56
CA ARG A 147 0.09 2.73 -1.32
C ARG A 147 -0.06 3.33 0.07
N CYS A 148 1.04 3.84 0.63
CA CYS A 148 1.01 4.64 1.86
C CYS A 148 2.09 5.71 1.86
N ASP A 149 1.79 6.85 2.46
CA ASP A 149 2.71 7.99 2.52
C ASP A 149 3.81 7.85 3.59
N CYS A 150 3.82 6.74 4.33
CA CYS A 150 4.85 6.54 5.33
C CYS A 150 6.23 6.28 4.70
N TYR A 151 7.26 6.72 5.41
CA TYR A 151 8.66 6.56 5.00
C TYR A 151 9.04 5.09 4.73
N ASP A 152 8.55 4.15 5.54
CA ASP A 152 8.81 2.72 5.35
C ASP A 152 8.32 2.22 3.98
N TYR A 153 7.14 2.66 3.54
CA TYR A 153 6.61 2.27 2.24
C TYR A 153 7.38 2.98 1.11
N GLN A 154 7.61 4.28 1.24
CA GLN A 154 8.28 5.09 0.23
C GLN A 154 9.71 4.60 -0.05
N TYR A 155 10.46 4.22 1.00
CA TYR A 155 11.84 3.77 0.87
C TYR A 155 11.96 2.28 0.52
N LYS A 156 11.18 1.41 1.20
CA LYS A 156 11.35 -0.06 1.05
C LYS A 156 10.43 -0.67 -0.01
N ARG A 157 9.36 0.02 -0.42
CA ARG A 157 8.34 -0.48 -1.37
C ARG A 157 7.78 -1.85 -0.96
N LEU A 158 7.56 -2.02 0.33
CA LEU A 158 7.05 -3.24 0.96
C LEU A 158 5.87 -2.88 1.88
N HIS A 159 5.15 -3.90 2.37
CA HIS A 159 4.10 -3.74 3.36
C HIS A 159 4.64 -3.02 4.60
N CYS A 160 4.17 -1.81 4.83
CA CYS A 160 4.46 -1.03 6.01
C CYS A 160 3.50 -1.42 7.14
N LYS A 161 3.80 -0.96 8.36
CA LYS A 161 2.94 -1.21 9.51
C LYS A 161 1.53 -0.65 9.35
N HIS A 162 1.35 0.45 8.63
CA HIS A 162 0.04 1.09 8.41
C HIS A 162 -0.84 0.26 7.45
N LEU A 163 -0.27 -0.23 6.33
CA LEU A 163 -0.98 -1.15 5.42
C LEU A 163 -1.41 -2.42 6.15
N LEU A 164 -0.49 -3.03 6.90
CA LEU A 164 -0.77 -4.26 7.64
C LEU A 164 -1.84 -4.06 8.72
N LEU A 165 -1.85 -2.90 9.38
CA LEU A 165 -2.88 -2.55 10.33
C LEU A 165 -4.26 -2.51 9.66
N VAL A 166 -4.39 -1.84 8.51
CA VAL A 166 -5.67 -1.71 7.79
C VAL A 166 -6.15 -3.06 7.28
N LEU A 167 -5.26 -3.83 6.62
CA LEU A 167 -5.59 -5.17 6.12
C LEU A 167 -6.09 -6.11 7.23
N ALA A 168 -5.48 -6.05 8.41
CA ALA A 168 -5.79 -7.01 9.47
C ALA A 168 -6.89 -6.54 10.43
N ARG A 169 -7.01 -5.24 10.72
CA ARG A 169 -8.00 -4.71 11.67
C ARG A 169 -9.27 -4.18 11.04
N VAL A 170 -9.21 -3.67 9.81
CA VAL A 170 -10.38 -3.05 9.16
C VAL A 170 -10.99 -4.00 8.13
N LEU A 171 -10.13 -4.58 7.28
CA LEU A 171 -10.56 -5.46 6.20
C LEU A 171 -10.63 -6.94 6.60
N HIS A 172 -10.19 -7.28 7.83
CA HIS A 172 -10.16 -8.65 8.37
C HIS A 172 -9.61 -9.71 7.41
N VAL A 173 -8.61 -9.34 6.61
CA VAL A 173 -8.08 -10.23 5.59
C VAL A 173 -7.39 -11.43 6.25
N GLU A 174 -7.72 -12.63 5.79
CA GLU A 174 -7.09 -13.86 6.25
C GLU A 174 -5.58 -13.89 6.01
N LYS A 175 -4.82 -14.47 6.95
CA LYS A 175 -3.34 -14.49 6.92
C LYS A 175 -2.74 -15.17 5.68
N GLY A 176 -3.52 -16.00 4.97
CA GLY A 176 -3.11 -16.68 3.73
C GLY A 176 -3.42 -15.90 2.45
N SER A 177 -4.08 -14.74 2.55
CA SER A 177 -4.51 -13.96 1.41
C SER A 177 -3.34 -13.40 0.58
N PRO A 178 -3.52 -13.28 -0.75
CA PRO A 178 -2.57 -12.60 -1.63
C PRO A 178 -2.22 -11.17 -1.17
N ALA A 179 -3.10 -10.48 -0.44
CA ALA A 179 -2.88 -9.11 0.02
C ALA A 179 -1.67 -8.97 0.96
N TYR A 180 -1.32 -10.03 1.68
CA TYR A 180 -0.13 -10.06 2.55
C TYR A 180 1.15 -10.39 1.78
N ALA A 181 1.04 -11.10 0.65
CA ALA A 181 2.19 -11.53 -0.14
C ALA A 181 2.64 -10.48 -1.15
N LYS A 182 1.69 -9.82 -1.82
CA LYS A 182 1.93 -8.83 -2.88
C LYS A 182 1.25 -7.49 -2.56
N LEU A 183 1.81 -6.40 -3.08
CA LEU A 183 1.24 -5.05 -2.96
C LEU A 183 0.23 -4.74 -4.06
N SER A 184 0.17 -5.57 -5.10
CA SER A 184 -0.77 -5.46 -6.20
C SER A 184 -1.83 -6.55 -6.11
N LEU A 185 -3.10 -6.16 -6.14
CA LEU A 185 -4.26 -7.04 -6.14
C LEU A 185 -4.95 -6.98 -7.50
N THR A 186 -5.58 -8.07 -7.91
CA THR A 186 -6.53 -8.07 -9.03
C THR A 186 -7.87 -7.48 -8.57
N ASP A 187 -8.71 -7.08 -9.52
CA ASP A 187 -10.02 -6.48 -9.20
C ASP A 187 -10.90 -7.46 -8.39
N ASP A 188 -10.94 -8.73 -8.79
CA ASP A 188 -11.67 -9.78 -8.06
C ASP A 188 -11.17 -9.97 -6.61
N GLU A 189 -9.84 -9.97 -6.41
CA GLU A 189 -9.23 -10.08 -5.07
C GLU A 189 -9.56 -8.84 -4.23
N LEU A 190 -9.61 -7.67 -4.86
CA LEU A 190 -9.90 -6.40 -4.20
C LEU A 190 -11.36 -6.35 -3.73
N GLU A 191 -12.30 -6.78 -4.58
CA GLU A 191 -13.72 -6.91 -4.21
C GLU A 191 -13.91 -7.88 -3.03
N GLN A 192 -13.24 -9.03 -3.04
CA GLN A 192 -13.27 -9.98 -1.92
C GLN A 192 -12.73 -9.37 -0.63
N VAL A 193 -11.66 -8.57 -0.72
CA VAL A 193 -11.10 -7.87 0.44
C VAL A 193 -12.07 -6.82 0.96
N PHE A 194 -12.78 -6.10 0.08
CA PHE A 194 -13.77 -5.09 0.48
C PHE A 194 -15.08 -5.68 1.00
N ALA A 195 -15.48 -6.87 0.53
CA ALA A 195 -16.65 -7.58 1.05
C ALA A 195 -16.51 -7.96 2.53
N ASN A 196 -15.29 -8.18 3.01
CA ASN A 196 -14.99 -8.49 4.41
C ASN A 196 -14.84 -7.24 5.31
N CYS A 197 -15.00 -6.05 4.75
CA CYS A 197 -14.75 -4.81 5.47
C CYS A 197 -15.85 -4.52 6.51
N VAL A 198 -15.46 -4.12 7.72
CA VAL A 198 -16.40 -3.66 8.74
C VAL A 198 -17.03 -2.32 8.30
N PRO A 199 -18.35 -2.12 8.46
CA PRO A 199 -18.96 -0.80 8.27
C PRO A 199 -18.41 0.21 9.27
N ASP A 200 -18.32 1.48 8.86
CA ASP A 200 -17.80 2.53 9.74
C ASP A 200 -18.68 2.68 11.00
N PRO A 201 -18.11 2.94 12.18
CA PRO A 201 -18.86 3.03 13.43
C PRO A 201 -19.77 4.26 13.54
N ASP A 202 -19.86 5.08 12.49
CA ASP A 202 -20.72 6.27 12.42
C ASP A 202 -22.19 5.93 12.05
N VAL A 203 -22.51 4.64 11.84
CA VAL A 203 -23.88 4.15 11.58
C VAL A 203 -24.38 3.26 12.72
N MET A 204 -24.31 3.77 13.94
CA MET A 204 -25.18 3.33 15.03
C MET A 204 -26.03 4.53 15.46
N VAL A 205 -27.16 4.72 14.75
CA VAL A 205 -28.32 5.51 15.21
C VAL A 205 -29.37 4.55 15.75
#